data_AF-A0A7G8ZIV5-F1
#
_entry.id   AF-A0A7G8ZIV5-F1
#
_cell.length_a   1.000
_cell.length_b   1.000
_cell.length_c   1.000
_cell.angle_alpha   90.00
_cell.angle_beta   90.00
_cell.angle_gamma   90.00
#
_symmetry.space_group_name_H-M   'P 1'
#
loop_
_entity.id
_entity.type
_entity.pdbx_description
1 polymer ?
#
loop_
_entity_poly.entity_id
_entity_poly.type
_entity_poly.pdbx_seq_one_letter_code
_entity_poly.pdbx_strand_id
1 'polypeptide(L)'
;MQSVKRLFPSMLFAAMIAYFGYHALNGEQGVLNWIVVKNQISETEIELAEARSDREALEVRAARLRSDSLDLDYVEERATALLNIAHPRDFVVDIETPRER
;
A
#
# COMPACT_ATOMS: atom_id res chain seq x y z
N MET A 1 -41.40 50.39 -15.57
CA MET A 1 -40.48 49.32 -16.01
C MET A 1 -39.00 49.76 -16.09
N GLN A 2 -38.50 50.61 -15.18
CA GLN A 2 -37.06 50.97 -15.14
C GLN A 2 -36.28 50.30 -13.99
N SER A 3 -36.96 49.91 -12.91
CA SER A 3 -36.34 49.27 -11.74
C SER A 3 -35.78 47.87 -12.04
N VAL A 4 -36.44 47.11 -12.93
CA VAL A 4 -36.00 45.76 -13.33
C VAL A 4 -34.66 45.81 -14.08
N LYS A 5 -34.42 46.84 -14.91
CA LYS A 5 -33.16 47.00 -15.66
C LYS A 5 -31.97 47.29 -14.74
N ARG A 6 -32.19 47.88 -13.55
CA ARG A 6 -31.13 48.14 -12.56
C ARG A 6 -30.78 46.90 -11.73
N LEU A 7 -31.73 45.98 -11.53
CA LEU A 7 -31.52 44.74 -10.78
C LEU A 7 -30.95 43.60 -11.64
N PHE A 8 -31.12 43.68 -12.96
CA PHE A 8 -30.59 42.72 -13.92
C PHE A 8 -29.09 42.40 -13.73
N PRO A 9 -28.16 43.38 -13.61
CA PRO A 9 -26.75 43.07 -13.41
C PRO A 9 -26.47 42.33 -12.09
N SER A 10 -27.16 42.69 -11.01
CA SER A 10 -27.01 42.00 -9.72
C SER A 10 -27.53 40.56 -9.76
N MET A 11 -28.64 40.33 -10.44
CA MET A 11 -29.21 38.99 -10.62
C MET A 11 -28.31 38.12 -11.51
N LEU A 12 -27.72 38.71 -12.57
CA LEU A 12 -26.74 38.03 -13.41
C LEU A 12 -25.48 37.66 -12.61
N PHE A 13 -24.96 38.58 -11.79
CA PHE A 13 -23.81 38.30 -10.92
C PHE A 13 -24.10 37.19 -9.90
N ALA A 14 -25.28 37.22 -9.27
CA ALA A 14 -25.69 36.17 -8.34
C ALA A 14 -25.78 34.80 -9.03
N ALA A 15 -26.35 34.74 -10.23
CA ALA A 15 -26.41 33.52 -11.02
C ALA A 15 -25.00 33.03 -11.41
N MET A 16 -24.10 33.93 -11.77
CA MET A 16 -22.72 33.62 -12.12
C MET A 16 -21.94 33.07 -10.92
N ILE A 17 -22.09 33.66 -9.73
CA ILE A 17 -21.50 33.16 -8.49
C ILE A 17 -22.05 31.76 -8.16
N ALA A 18 -23.36 31.54 -8.30
CA ALA A 18 -23.96 30.23 -8.05
C ALA A 18 -23.43 29.17 -9.03
N TYR A 19 -23.30 29.52 -10.31
CA TYR A 19 -22.74 28.65 -11.34
C TYR A 19 -21.28 28.28 -11.06
N PHE A 20 -20.43 29.28 -10.83
CA PHE A 20 -19.02 29.04 -10.50
C PHE A 20 -18.85 28.33 -9.16
N GLY A 21 -19.66 28.64 -8.16
CA GLY A 21 -19.65 27.94 -6.87
C GLY A 21 -20.00 26.46 -7.03
N TYR A 22 -21.06 26.15 -7.78
CA TYR A 22 -21.43 24.77 -8.09
C TYR A 22 -20.32 24.02 -8.84
N HIS A 23 -19.74 24.64 -9.86
CA HIS A 23 -18.65 24.06 -10.64
C HIS A 23 -17.32 23.97 -9.88
N ALA A 24 -17.02 24.88 -8.94
CA ALA A 24 -15.85 24.80 -8.09
C ALA A 24 -15.95 23.66 -7.07
N LEU A 25 -17.17 23.26 -6.70
CA LEU A 25 -17.42 22.14 -5.79
C LEU A 25 -17.52 20.80 -6.53
N ASN A 26 -18.22 20.75 -7.67
CA ASN A 26 -18.52 19.52 -8.42
C ASN A 26 -17.64 19.29 -9.64
N GLY A 27 -16.80 20.25 -10.01
CA GLY A 27 -15.91 20.14 -11.17
C GLY A 27 -14.85 19.07 -10.95
N GLU A 28 -14.31 18.57 -12.05
CA GLU A 28 -13.20 17.60 -12.06
C GLU A 28 -11.94 18.16 -11.35
N GLN A 29 -11.76 19.48 -11.37
CA GLN A 29 -10.71 20.19 -10.60
C GLN A 29 -11.25 20.79 -9.29
N GLY A 30 -12.44 20.39 -8.86
CA GLY A 30 -13.07 20.90 -7.64
C GLY A 30 -12.32 20.47 -6.39
N VAL A 31 -12.46 21.26 -5.32
CA VAL A 31 -11.73 21.05 -4.07
C VAL A 31 -12.02 19.66 -3.46
N LEU A 32 -13.26 19.19 -3.58
CA LEU A 32 -13.65 17.86 -3.09
C LEU A 32 -12.95 16.74 -3.85
N ASN A 33 -12.93 16.81 -5.19
CA ASN A 33 -12.24 15.82 -6.00
C ASN A 33 -10.73 15.84 -5.75
N TRP A 34 -10.14 17.02 -5.57
CA TRP A 34 -8.74 17.16 -5.21
C TRP A 34 -8.38 16.44 -3.90
N ILE A 35 -9.23 16.54 -2.87
CA ILE A 35 -9.04 15.82 -1.61
C ILE A 35 -9.11 14.30 -1.83
N VAL A 36 -10.10 13.82 -2.58
CA VAL A 36 -10.26 12.38 -2.87
C VAL A 36 -9.05 11.83 -3.62
N VAL A 37 -8.64 12.50 -4.70
CA VAL A 37 -7.49 12.09 -5.52
C VAL A 37 -6.20 12.12 -4.69
N LYS A 38 -6.01 13.14 -3.86
CA LYS A 38 -4.83 13.23 -2.99
C LYS A 38 -4.78 12.08 -1.98
N ASN A 39 -5.93 11.70 -1.41
CA ASN A 39 -6.00 10.55 -0.51
C ASN A 39 -5.69 9.24 -1.25
N GLN A 40 -6.22 9.05 -2.46
CA GLN A 40 -5.93 7.88 -3.28
C GLN A 40 -4.43 7.77 -3.62
N ILE A 41 -3.80 8.89 -3.99
CA ILE A 41 -2.35 8.93 -4.23
C ILE A 41 -1.59 8.51 -2.97
N SER A 42 -1.95 9.06 -1.81
CA SER A 42 -1.30 8.71 -0.55
C SER A 42 -1.47 7.23 -0.19
N GLU A 43 -2.64 6.64 -0.44
CA GLU A 43 -2.91 5.23 -0.20
C GLU A 43 -2.07 4.33 -1.12
N THR A 44 -2.07 4.63 -2.42
CA THR A 44 -1.25 3.89 -3.40
C THR A 44 0.25 4.02 -3.13
N GLU A 45 0.72 5.17 -2.63
CA GLU A 45 2.12 5.35 -2.23
C GLU A 45 2.50 4.46 -1.03
N ILE A 46 1.59 4.26 -0.08
CA ILE A 46 1.80 3.34 1.05
C ILE A 46 1.89 1.90 0.55
N GLU A 47 0.95 1.46 -0.29
CA GLU A 47 0.98 0.11 -0.90
C GLU A 47 2.26 -0.12 -1.69
N LEU A 48 2.71 0.89 -2.44
CA LEU A 48 3.96 0.83 -3.20
C LEU A 48 5.17 0.69 -2.28
N ALA A 49 5.19 1.39 -1.14
CA ALA A 49 6.27 1.29 -0.17
C ALA A 49 6.34 -0.10 0.46
N GLU A 50 5.19 -0.68 0.81
CA GLU A 50 5.09 -2.04 1.35
C GLU A 50 5.58 -3.08 0.33
N ALA A 51 5.05 -3.05 -0.89
CA ALA A 51 5.44 -3.97 -1.95
C ALA A 51 6.95 -3.88 -2.29
N ARG A 52 7.53 -2.68 -2.24
CA ARG A 52 8.98 -2.49 -2.43
C ARG A 52 9.79 -3.11 -1.30
N SER A 53 9.39 -2.90 -0.05
CA SER A 53 10.04 -3.51 1.12
C SER A 53 10.03 -5.03 1.02
N ASP A 54 8.90 -5.62 0.63
CA ASP A 54 8.77 -7.07 0.45
C ASP A 54 9.67 -7.57 -0.67
N ARG A 55 9.71 -6.84 -1.79
CA ARG A 55 10.60 -7.17 -2.91
C ARG A 55 12.07 -7.14 -2.47
N GLU A 56 12.50 -6.11 -1.77
CA GLU A 56 13.89 -6.00 -1.28
C GLU A 56 14.22 -7.15 -0.31
N ALA A 57 13.31 -7.51 0.60
CA ALA A 57 13.51 -8.65 1.49
C ALA A 57 13.61 -9.99 0.71
N LEU A 58 12.80 -10.16 -0.34
CA LEU A 58 12.87 -11.32 -1.23
C LEU A 58 14.15 -11.34 -2.05
N GLU A 59 14.61 -10.20 -2.56
CA GLU A 59 15.85 -10.07 -3.32
C GLU A 59 17.07 -10.44 -2.46
N VAL A 60 17.11 -9.99 -1.19
CA VAL A 60 18.16 -10.39 -0.24
C VAL A 60 18.15 -11.90 -0.01
N ARG A 61 16.97 -12.51 0.19
CA ARG A 61 16.83 -13.97 0.35
C ARG A 61 17.27 -14.72 -0.90
N ALA A 62 16.83 -14.27 -2.08
CA ALA A 62 17.18 -14.88 -3.35
C ALA A 62 18.68 -14.77 -3.66
N ALA A 63 19.32 -13.65 -3.29
CA ALA A 63 20.76 -13.47 -3.43
C ALA A 63 21.55 -14.50 -2.60
N ARG A 64 21.11 -14.81 -1.38
CA ARG A 64 21.74 -15.86 -0.53
C ARG A 64 21.58 -17.28 -1.07
N LEU A 65 20.59 -17.50 -1.94
CA LEU A 65 20.30 -18.79 -2.55
C LEU A 65 20.88 -18.95 -3.97
N ARG A 66 21.56 -17.92 -4.50
CA ARG A 66 22.18 -17.95 -5.83
C ARG A 66 23.50 -18.71 -5.78
N SER A 67 23.80 -19.51 -6.81
CA SER A 67 24.99 -20.38 -6.90
C SER A 67 26.33 -19.71 -6.58
N ASP A 68 26.43 -18.41 -6.87
CA ASP A 68 27.68 -17.65 -6.76
C ASP A 68 27.92 -17.10 -5.34
N SER A 69 26.88 -17.10 -4.49
CA SER A 69 26.90 -16.68 -3.08
C SER A 69 26.04 -17.60 -2.20
N LEU A 70 26.02 -18.90 -2.55
CA LEU A 70 25.18 -19.91 -1.92
C LEU A 70 25.63 -20.16 -0.48
N ASP A 71 24.81 -19.69 0.46
CA ASP A 71 25.02 -19.94 1.88
C ASP A 71 24.48 -21.33 2.22
N LEU A 72 25.39 -22.31 2.30
CA LEU A 72 25.06 -23.71 2.55
C LEU A 72 24.33 -23.91 3.89
N ASP A 73 24.72 -23.16 4.93
CA ASP A 73 24.13 -23.23 6.26
C ASP A 73 22.68 -22.74 6.22
N TYR A 74 22.40 -21.65 5.48
CA TYR A 74 21.04 -21.13 5.30
C TYR A 74 20.14 -22.09 4.51
N VAL A 75 20.69 -22.78 3.51
CA VAL A 75 19.97 -23.81 2.74
C VAL A 75 19.63 -25.01 3.62
N GLU A 76 20.56 -25.45 4.47
CA GLU A 76 20.36 -26.56 5.40
C GLU A 76 19.30 -26.24 6.46
N GLU A 77 19.35 -25.02 7.04
CA GLU A 77 18.31 -24.54 7.96
C GLU A 77 16.94 -24.50 7.28
N ARG A 78 16.87 -23.98 6.04
CA ARG A 78 15.60 -23.86 5.31
C ARG A 78 15.05 -25.22 4.86
N ALA A 79 15.92 -26.15 4.47
CA ALA A 79 15.55 -27.52 4.13
C ALA A 79 14.99 -28.25 5.35
N THR A 80 15.64 -28.12 6.51
CA THR A 80 15.16 -28.69 7.77
C THR A 80 13.81 -28.06 8.19
N ALA A 81 13.69 -26.74 8.11
CA ALA A 81 12.47 -26.04 8.51
C ALA A 81 11.25 -26.29 7.60
N LEU A 82 11.45 -26.49 6.29
CA LEU A 82 10.35 -26.73 5.35
C LEU A 82 10.04 -28.21 5.13
N LEU A 83 11.08 -29.04 5.03
CA LEU A 83 10.93 -30.44 4.65
C LEU A 83 10.93 -31.37 5.87
N ASN A 84 11.28 -30.86 7.06
CA ASN A 84 11.46 -31.64 8.29
C ASN A 84 12.42 -32.84 8.07
N ILE A 85 13.40 -32.66 7.20
CA ILE A 85 14.41 -33.66 6.87
C ILE A 85 15.66 -33.31 7.69
N ALA A 86 16.04 -34.19 8.60
CA ALA A 86 17.31 -34.10 9.31
C ALA A 86 18.44 -34.71 8.46
N HIS A 87 19.65 -34.15 8.54
CA HIS A 87 20.81 -34.72 7.84
C HIS A 87 21.09 -36.13 8.39
N PRO A 88 21.60 -37.09 7.59
CA PRO A 88 21.93 -38.45 8.04
C PRO A 88 22.90 -38.55 9.23
N ARG A 89 23.50 -37.44 9.66
CA ARG A 89 24.44 -37.34 10.79
C ARG A 89 23.87 -36.58 11.99
N ASP A 90 22.64 -36.11 11.91
CA ASP A 90 21.99 -35.36 12.97
C ASP A 90 21.39 -36.30 14.01
N PHE A 91 21.43 -35.88 15.27
CA PHE A 91 20.84 -36.62 16.38
C PHE A 91 19.42 -36.10 16.65
N VAL A 92 18.40 -36.89 16.31
CA VAL A 92 17.01 -36.61 16.68
C VAL A 92 16.78 -37.09 18.11
N VAL A 93 16.53 -36.15 19.02
CA VAL A 93 16.19 -36.44 20.42
C VAL A 93 14.69 -36.31 20.59
N ASP A 94 14.00 -37.41 20.88
CA ASP A 94 12.61 -37.39 21.29
C ASP A 94 12.54 -36.92 22.75
N ILE A 95 12.05 -35.70 22.96
CA ILE A 95 11.84 -35.15 24.29
C ILE A 95 10.46 -35.60 24.77
N GLU A 96 10.42 -36.57 25.69
CA GLU A 96 9.18 -36.89 26.40
C GLU A 96 8.67 -35.62 27.09
N THR A 97 7.57 -35.07 26.59
CA THR A 97 6.82 -34.03 27.31
C THR A 97 6.41 -34.62 28.66
N PRO A 98 6.84 -34.02 29.80
CA PRO A 98 6.46 -34.52 31.11
C PRO A 98 4.94 -34.63 31.18
N ARG A 99 4.43 -35.85 31.38
CA ARG A 99 3.00 -36.07 31.61
C ARG A 99 2.66 -35.35 32.90
N GLU A 100 2.02 -34.19 32.79
CA GLU A 100 1.43 -33.47 33.91
C GLU A 100 0.61 -34.47 34.74
N ARG A 101 1.00 -34.65 36.00
CA ARG A 101 0.22 -35.36 37.02
C ARG A 101 -0.35 -34.36 37.98
#